data_AF-A0A934D3Y7-F1
#
_entry.id   AF-A0A934D3Y7-F1
#
_cell.length_a   1.000
_cell.length_b   1.000
_cell.length_c   1.000
_cell.angle_alpha   90.00
_cell.angle_beta   90.00
_cell.angle_gamma   90.00
#
_symmetry.space_group_name_H-M   'P 1'
#
loop_
_entity.id
_entity.type
_entity.pdbx_description
1 polymer ?
#
loop_
_entity_poly.entity_id
_entity_poly.type
_entity_poly.pdbx_seq_one_letter_code
_entity_poly.pdbx_strand_id
1 'polypeptide(L)'
;MIIGLAGLHGAGKSTIAALLHDLFGWKIVDKMSFLHSLYENSGSGLSWEEWRGEKYRKEGAYKIMGLVLGMVQSPTEILVIDSVHNRAEWLAIRETDPNALLIGVFAPATLRKKRKGLITEADKRRTDYWHETGCLLACIEWTITGTGSTRLQSSECRALARYLKTRAG
;
A
#
# COMPACT_ATOMS: atom_id res chain seq x y z
N MET A 1 14.13 -4.19 -3.48
CA MET A 1 12.92 -4.12 -4.35
C MET A 1 11.73 -3.66 -3.52
N ILE A 2 10.81 -2.88 -4.09
CA ILE A 2 9.58 -2.41 -3.43
C ILE A 2 8.35 -3.13 -3.98
N ILE A 3 7.45 -3.53 -3.09
CA ILE A 3 6.15 -4.12 -3.39
C ILE A 3 5.08 -3.20 -2.82
N GLY A 4 4.19 -2.70 -3.67
CA GLY A 4 3.02 -1.92 -3.25
C GLY A 4 1.78 -2.79 -3.14
N LEU A 5 1.00 -2.66 -2.05
CA LEU A 5 -0.31 -3.30 -1.93
C LEU A 5 -1.44 -2.31 -2.21
N ALA A 6 -2.28 -2.57 -3.20
CA ALA A 6 -3.47 -1.79 -3.53
C ALA A 6 -4.75 -2.60 -3.27
N GLY A 7 -5.85 -1.90 -2.99
CA GLY A 7 -7.15 -2.51 -2.72
C GLY A 7 -8.03 -1.68 -1.80
N LEU A 8 -9.34 -1.96 -1.80
CA LEU A 8 -10.33 -1.23 -1.01
C LEU A 8 -10.16 -1.43 0.51
N HIS A 9 -10.87 -0.61 1.30
CA HIS A 9 -10.84 -0.76 2.75
C HIS A 9 -11.42 -2.13 3.16
N GLY A 10 -10.77 -2.81 4.11
CA GLY A 10 -11.14 -4.17 4.53
C GLY A 10 -10.78 -5.30 3.55
N ALA A 11 -10.08 -5.01 2.45
CA ALA A 11 -9.72 -6.03 1.46
C ALA A 11 -8.71 -7.08 1.96
N GLY A 12 -7.99 -6.83 3.06
CA GLY A 12 -7.02 -7.78 3.63
C GLY A 12 -5.55 -7.47 3.31
N LYS A 13 -5.25 -6.26 2.82
CA LYS A 13 -3.86 -5.82 2.52
C LYS A 13 -2.90 -6.05 3.69
N SER A 14 -3.24 -5.56 4.88
CA SER A 14 -2.39 -5.74 6.08
C SER A 14 -2.21 -7.20 6.47
N THR A 15 -3.21 -8.06 6.24
CA THR A 15 -3.08 -9.52 6.44
C THR A 15 -2.09 -10.11 5.45
N ILE A 16 -2.12 -9.70 4.18
CA ILE A 16 -1.16 -10.14 3.17
C ILE A 16 0.24 -9.60 3.49
N ALA A 17 0.37 -8.34 3.89
CA ALA A 17 1.65 -7.76 4.30
C ALA A 17 2.28 -8.57 5.44
N ALA A 18 1.49 -8.89 6.48
CA ALA A 18 1.93 -9.73 7.59
C ALA A 18 2.36 -11.13 7.12
N LEU A 19 1.59 -11.78 6.25
CA LEU A 19 1.98 -13.09 5.69
C LEU A 19 3.29 -13.03 4.89
N LEU A 20 3.51 -11.98 4.10
CA LEU A 20 4.75 -11.80 3.36
C LEU A 20 5.95 -11.61 4.30
N HIS A 21 5.75 -10.88 5.40
CA HIS A 21 6.74 -10.76 6.46
C HIS A 21 7.02 -12.11 7.13
N ASP A 22 6.00 -12.81 7.60
CA ASP A 22 6.14 -14.08 8.33
C ASP A 22 6.79 -15.18 7.48
N LEU A 23 6.48 -15.23 6.18
CA LEU A 23 6.97 -16.27 5.29
C LEU A 23 8.39 -16.03 4.77
N PHE A 24 8.78 -14.77 4.60
CA PHE A 24 9.99 -14.41 3.85
C PHE A 24 10.87 -13.35 4.52
N GLY A 25 10.48 -12.83 5.67
CA GLY A 25 11.17 -11.75 6.37
C GLY A 25 11.08 -10.39 5.68
N TRP A 26 10.19 -10.21 4.69
CA TRP A 26 10.09 -8.94 3.96
C TRP A 26 9.66 -7.81 4.90
N LYS A 27 10.30 -6.65 4.77
CA LYS A 27 10.09 -5.53 5.69
C LYS A 27 8.84 -4.77 5.31
N ILE A 28 7.92 -4.61 6.26
CA ILE A 28 6.70 -3.81 6.07
C ILE A 28 7.02 -2.35 6.36
N VAL A 29 6.61 -1.47 5.45
CA VAL A 29 6.68 -0.02 5.62
C VAL A 29 5.34 0.48 6.14
N ASP A 30 5.33 0.93 7.39
CA ASP A 30 4.17 1.59 7.99
C ASP A 30 4.17 3.08 7.67
N LYS A 31 3.45 3.45 6.61
CA LYS A 31 3.24 4.83 6.19
C LYS A 31 2.60 5.70 7.28
N MET A 32 1.70 5.13 8.09
CA MET A 32 0.95 5.91 9.07
C MET A 32 1.82 6.30 10.26
N SER A 33 2.62 5.35 10.77
CA SER A 33 3.59 5.64 11.83
C SER A 33 4.58 6.74 11.43
N PHE A 34 5.03 6.74 10.17
CA PHE A 34 5.86 7.83 9.66
C PHE A 34 5.15 9.19 9.65
N LEU A 35 3.93 9.24 9.10
CA LEU A 35 3.18 10.49 9.05
C LEU A 35 2.88 11.03 10.46
N HIS A 36 2.61 10.14 11.42
CA HIS A 36 2.44 10.51 12.82
C HIS A 36 3.73 11.11 13.40
N SER A 37 4.88 10.48 13.16
CA SER A 37 6.17 11.03 13.57
C SER A 37 6.45 12.41 12.97
N LEU A 38 6.11 12.63 11.69
CA LEU A 38 6.23 13.96 11.08
C LEU A 38 5.30 14.98 11.73
N TYR A 39 4.08 14.58 12.10
CA TYR A 39 3.12 15.46 12.77
C TYR A 39 3.61 15.88 14.16
N GLU A 40 4.05 14.91 14.98
CA GLU A 40 4.58 15.17 16.32
C GLU A 40 5.78 16.13 16.30
N ASN A 41 6.64 16.02 15.28
CA ASN A 41 7.80 16.88 15.11
C ASN A 41 7.52 18.19 14.35
N SER A 42 6.29 18.41 13.88
CA SER A 42 5.95 19.59 13.07
C SER A 42 5.78 20.87 13.88
N GLY A 43 5.54 20.75 15.20
CA GLY A 43 5.15 21.88 16.05
C GLY A 43 3.81 22.51 15.66
N SER A 44 2.98 21.80 14.89
CA SER A 44 1.68 22.31 14.43
C SER A 44 0.68 22.41 15.59
N GLY A 45 -0.06 23.53 15.65
CA GLY A 45 -1.22 23.67 16.54
C GLY A 45 -2.52 23.04 16.03
N LEU A 46 -2.48 22.37 14.87
CA LEU A 46 -3.65 21.71 14.27
C LEU A 46 -3.89 20.33 14.87
N SER A 47 -5.13 19.84 14.79
CA SER A 47 -5.40 18.42 15.00
C SER A 47 -4.70 17.55 13.95
N TRP A 48 -4.51 16.27 14.27
CA TRP A 48 -3.90 15.29 13.36
C TRP A 48 -4.59 15.23 12.00
N GLU A 49 -5.92 15.17 11.99
CA GLU A 49 -6.72 15.08 10.77
C GLU A 49 -6.57 16.34 9.90
N GLU A 50 -6.60 17.52 10.53
CA GLU A 50 -6.42 18.80 9.85
C GLU A 50 -5.02 18.90 9.25
N TRP A 51 -3.99 18.70 10.07
CA TRP A 51 -2.60 18.75 9.61
C TRP A 51 -2.35 17.79 8.45
N ARG A 52 -2.81 16.54 8.56
CA ARG A 52 -2.68 15.55 7.49
C ARG A 52 -3.41 16.00 6.23
N GLY A 53 -4.63 16.50 6.38
CA GLY A 53 -5.41 17.03 5.26
C GLY A 53 -4.70 18.19 4.55
N GLU A 54 -4.14 19.13 5.30
CA GLU A 54 -3.38 20.26 4.75
C GLU A 54 -2.09 19.82 4.06
N LYS A 55 -1.34 18.89 4.68
CA LYS A 55 -0.10 18.35 4.14
C LYS A 55 -0.34 17.72 2.78
N TYR A 56 -1.35 16.85 2.67
CA TYR A 56 -1.73 16.23 1.39
C TYR A 56 -2.23 17.23 0.35
N ARG A 57 -2.97 18.27 0.78
CA ARG A 57 -3.44 19.33 -0.13
C ARG A 57 -2.30 20.18 -0.68
N LYS A 58 -1.31 20.52 0.16
CA LYS A 58 -0.19 21.39 -0.17
C LYS A 58 0.90 20.67 -0.97
N GLU A 59 1.25 19.45 -0.59
CA GLU A 59 2.39 18.73 -1.16
C GLU A 59 1.98 17.67 -2.18
N GLY A 60 0.76 17.17 -2.09
CA GLY A 60 0.27 16.10 -2.95
C GLY A 60 0.82 14.72 -2.55
N ALA A 61 0.10 13.68 -2.98
CA ALA A 61 0.39 12.31 -2.60
C ALA A 61 1.75 11.79 -3.11
N TYR A 62 2.20 12.26 -4.28
CA TYR A 62 3.52 11.92 -4.84
C TYR A 62 4.65 12.36 -3.91
N LYS A 63 4.68 13.65 -3.49
CA LYS A 63 5.75 14.16 -2.62
C LYS A 63 5.75 13.49 -1.25
N ILE A 64 4.56 13.28 -0.69
CA ILE A 64 4.43 12.60 0.60
C ILE A 64 4.97 11.16 0.51
N MET A 65 4.67 10.43 -0.57
CA MET A 65 5.24 9.11 -0.76
C MET A 65 6.76 9.17 -0.94
N GLY A 66 7.29 10.17 -1.65
CA GLY A 66 8.74 10.40 -1.74
C GLY A 66 9.41 10.58 -0.36
N LEU A 67 8.76 11.29 0.57
CA LEU A 67 9.25 11.43 1.94
C LEU A 67 9.26 10.09 2.70
N VAL A 68 8.19 9.29 2.56
CA VAL A 68 8.12 7.94 3.13
C VAL A 68 9.27 7.07 2.60
N LEU A 69 9.50 7.12 1.29
CA LEU A 69 10.52 6.32 0.60
C LEU A 69 11.94 6.75 0.97
N GLY A 70 12.19 8.05 1.14
CA GLY A 70 13.50 8.57 1.53
C GLY A 70 14.01 8.06 2.89
N MET A 71 13.10 7.60 3.76
CA MET A 71 13.48 6.97 5.03
C MET A 71 13.84 5.49 4.91
N VAL A 72 13.33 4.83 3.87
CA VAL A 72 13.65 3.43 3.61
C VAL A 72 14.88 3.42 2.70
N GLN A 73 16.06 3.64 3.30
CA GLN A 73 17.35 3.60 2.61
C GLN A 73 17.45 2.42 1.64
N SER A 74 18.10 2.64 0.50
CA SER A 74 18.19 1.72 -0.66
C SER A 74 18.20 0.25 -0.22
N PRO A 75 17.12 -0.50 -0.47
CA PRO A 75 16.93 -1.73 0.26
C PRO A 75 17.78 -2.84 -0.36
N THR A 76 18.72 -3.36 0.43
CA THR A 76 19.30 -4.70 0.24
C THR A 76 18.23 -5.80 0.35
N GLU A 77 17.02 -5.44 0.81
CA GLU A 77 15.91 -6.34 1.09
C GLU A 77 14.66 -6.01 0.23
N ILE A 78 13.59 -6.80 0.39
CA ILE A 78 12.28 -6.50 -0.20
C ILE A 78 11.46 -5.69 0.81
N LEU A 79 10.94 -4.55 0.36
CA LEU A 79 10.06 -3.67 1.13
C LEU A 79 8.60 -3.85 0.69
N VAL A 80 7.68 -3.94 1.64
CA VAL A 80 6.24 -4.02 1.38
C VAL A 80 5.56 -2.75 1.90
N ILE A 81 5.02 -1.93 1.00
CA ILE A 81 4.23 -0.75 1.36
C ILE A 81 2.78 -1.18 1.56
N ASP A 82 2.34 -1.20 2.83
CA ASP A 82 0.95 -1.48 3.15
C ASP A 82 0.09 -0.28 2.76
N SER A 83 -0.64 -0.46 1.66
CA SER A 83 -1.64 0.46 1.10
C SER A 83 -1.10 1.63 0.27
N VAL A 84 -0.99 1.37 -1.04
CA VAL A 84 -0.90 2.38 -2.11
C VAL A 84 -2.32 2.82 -2.48
N HIS A 85 -2.57 4.13 -2.43
CA HIS A 85 -3.90 4.72 -2.47
C HIS A 85 -4.29 5.30 -3.82
N ASN A 86 -3.33 5.81 -4.59
CA ASN A 86 -3.56 6.45 -5.87
C ASN A 86 -2.35 6.28 -6.80
N ARG A 87 -2.51 6.70 -8.05
CA ARG A 87 -1.45 6.62 -9.06
C ARG A 87 -0.27 7.52 -8.75
N ALA A 88 -0.47 8.68 -8.11
CA ALA A 88 0.62 9.58 -7.74
C ALA A 88 1.58 8.95 -6.71
N GLU A 89 1.06 8.25 -5.70
CA GLU A 89 1.87 7.44 -4.78
C GLU A 89 2.63 6.34 -5.54
N TRP A 90 1.96 5.66 -6.47
CA TRP A 90 2.59 4.60 -7.27
C TRP A 90 3.72 5.11 -8.17
N LEU A 91 3.56 6.29 -8.78
CA LEU A 91 4.60 6.90 -9.59
C LEU A 91 5.86 7.19 -8.77
N ALA A 92 5.72 7.75 -7.56
CA ALA A 92 6.85 8.00 -6.67
C ALA A 92 7.60 6.70 -6.32
N ILE A 93 6.85 5.61 -6.07
CA ILE A 93 7.43 4.27 -5.82
C ILE A 93 8.21 3.78 -7.04
N ARG A 94 7.63 3.89 -8.24
CA ARG A 94 8.25 3.41 -9.49
C ARG A 94 9.47 4.20 -9.93
N GLU A 95 9.52 5.49 -9.63
CA GLU A 95 10.72 6.31 -9.87
C GLU A 95 11.83 5.99 -8.87
N THR A 96 11.48 5.62 -7.64
CA THR A 96 12.46 5.19 -6.62
C THR A 96 12.99 3.78 -6.91
N ASP A 97 12.12 2.87 -7.36
CA ASP A 97 12.47 1.51 -7.76
C ASP A 97 11.77 1.13 -9.08
N PRO A 98 12.48 1.20 -10.23
CA PRO A 98 11.96 0.80 -11.54
C PRO A 98 11.57 -0.68 -11.65
N ASN A 99 11.93 -1.52 -10.68
CA ASN A 99 11.52 -2.91 -10.61
C ASN A 99 10.37 -3.13 -9.61
N ALA A 100 9.84 -2.08 -8.99
CA ALA A 100 8.75 -2.21 -8.03
C ALA A 100 7.51 -2.85 -8.65
N LEU A 101 6.80 -3.65 -7.86
CA LEU A 101 5.62 -4.39 -8.31
C LEU A 101 4.37 -3.98 -7.53
N LEU A 102 3.27 -3.69 -8.23
CA LEU A 102 1.98 -3.37 -7.61
C LEU A 102 1.09 -4.61 -7.54
N ILE A 103 0.64 -4.94 -6.33
CA ILE A 103 -0.23 -6.09 -6.05
C ILE A 103 -1.63 -5.61 -5.72
N GLY A 104 -2.63 -6.16 -6.39
CA GLY A 104 -4.03 -6.02 -6.04
C GLY A 104 -4.48 -7.05 -5.00
N VAL A 105 -4.98 -6.59 -3.86
CA VAL A 105 -5.65 -7.44 -2.86
C VAL A 105 -7.15 -7.15 -2.88
N PHE A 106 -7.94 -8.15 -3.23
CA PHE A 106 -9.37 -7.96 -3.51
C PHE A 106 -10.26 -8.84 -2.64
N ALA A 107 -11.37 -8.25 -2.17
CA ALA A 107 -12.43 -8.97 -1.48
C ALA A 107 -13.80 -8.38 -1.83
N PRO A 108 -14.87 -9.20 -1.95
CA PRO A 108 -16.22 -8.74 -2.17
C PRO A 108 -16.67 -7.74 -1.10
N ALA A 109 -17.49 -6.76 -1.51
CA ALA A 109 -18.00 -5.74 -0.61
C ALA A 109 -18.73 -6.31 0.62
N THR A 110 -19.46 -7.42 0.46
CA THR A 110 -20.16 -8.11 1.54
C THR A 110 -19.20 -8.56 2.65
N LEU A 111 -18.04 -9.10 2.29
CA LEU A 111 -17.04 -9.55 3.25
C LEU A 111 -16.27 -8.38 3.86
N ARG A 112 -15.96 -7.35 3.07
CA ARG A 112 -15.31 -6.13 3.59
C ARG A 112 -16.20 -5.39 4.58
N LYS A 113 -17.51 -5.28 4.31
CA LYS A 113 -18.52 -4.75 5.24
C LYS A 113 -18.53 -5.51 6.56
N LYS A 114 -18.50 -6.85 6.53
CA LYS A 114 -18.44 -7.67 7.77
C LYS A 114 -17.19 -7.37 8.62
N ARG A 115 -16.05 -7.04 7.99
CA ARG A 115 -14.78 -6.76 8.69
C ARG A 115 -14.70 -5.34 9.28
N LYS A 116 -15.33 -4.36 8.64
CA LYS A 116 -15.10 -2.92 8.92
C LYS A 116 -16.36 -2.09 9.11
N GLY A 117 -17.55 -2.69 9.03
CA GLY A 117 -18.83 -2.00 9.13
C GLY A 117 -19.20 -1.24 7.84
N LEU A 118 -19.68 0.00 7.99
CA LEU A 118 -20.04 0.88 6.88
C LEU A 118 -18.78 1.34 6.13
N ILE A 119 -18.62 0.89 4.90
CA ILE A 119 -17.44 1.16 4.05
C ILE A 119 -17.74 2.02 2.82
N THR A 120 -18.96 2.52 2.65
CA THR A 120 -19.43 3.14 1.39
C THR A 120 -18.67 4.41 1.03
N GLU A 121 -18.53 5.34 1.96
CA GLU A 121 -17.87 6.63 1.67
C GLU A 121 -16.34 6.48 1.55
N ALA A 122 -15.75 5.59 2.35
CA ALA A 122 -14.33 5.28 2.26
C ALA A 122 -13.98 4.57 0.93
N ASP A 123 -14.84 3.66 0.47
CA ASP A 123 -14.67 2.99 -0.82
C ASP A 123 -14.87 3.95 -1.99
N LYS A 124 -15.89 4.81 -1.94
CA LYS A 124 -16.13 5.82 -2.99
C LYS A 124 -14.89 6.71 -3.15
N ARG A 125 -14.44 7.33 -2.06
CA ARG A 125 -13.21 8.14 -2.07
C ARG A 125 -12.01 7.35 -2.56
N ARG A 126 -11.86 6.08 -2.17
CA ARG A 126 -10.75 5.23 -2.62
C ARG A 126 -10.79 4.98 -4.13
N THR A 127 -11.96 4.72 -4.68
CA THR A 127 -12.15 4.55 -6.12
C THR A 127 -11.86 5.86 -6.86
N ASP A 128 -12.36 6.99 -6.37
CA ASP A 128 -12.07 8.30 -6.96
C ASP A 128 -10.55 8.56 -7.00
N TYR A 129 -9.84 8.29 -5.91
CA TYR A 129 -8.38 8.36 -5.85
C TYR A 129 -7.66 7.42 -6.83
N TRP A 130 -8.25 6.27 -7.15
CA TRP A 130 -7.68 5.39 -8.17
C TRP A 130 -7.75 5.99 -9.56
N HIS A 131 -8.70 6.88 -9.84
CA HIS A 131 -8.95 7.42 -11.17
C HIS A 131 -8.45 8.86 -11.37
N GLU A 132 -8.12 9.58 -10.28
CA GLU A 132 -7.77 11.02 -10.27
C GLU A 132 -6.71 11.44 -11.31
N THR A 133 -5.63 10.66 -11.49
CA THR A 133 -4.57 10.95 -12.48
C THR A 133 -4.32 9.76 -13.41
N GLY A 134 -5.38 9.01 -13.70
CA GLY A 134 -5.37 7.73 -14.40
C GLY A 134 -5.41 6.53 -13.46
N CYS A 135 -5.86 5.40 -13.99
CA CYS A 135 -6.32 4.26 -13.17
C CYS A 135 -5.17 3.52 -12.46
N LEU A 136 -5.09 3.58 -11.12
CA LEU A 136 -4.15 2.79 -10.32
C LEU A 136 -4.31 1.28 -10.58
N LEU A 137 -5.54 0.80 -10.77
CA LEU A 137 -5.79 -0.63 -10.99
C LEU A 137 -5.19 -1.13 -12.32
N ALA A 138 -5.03 -0.25 -13.31
CA ALA A 138 -4.38 -0.60 -14.57
C ALA A 138 -2.86 -0.81 -14.40
N CYS A 139 -2.29 -0.43 -13.26
CA CYS A 139 -0.89 -0.65 -12.93
C CYS A 139 -0.64 -1.94 -12.14
N ILE A 140 -1.67 -2.73 -11.82
CA ILE A 140 -1.53 -3.96 -11.04
C ILE A 140 -0.91 -5.06 -11.91
N GLU A 141 0.16 -5.69 -11.41
CA GLU A 141 0.90 -6.76 -12.08
C GLU A 141 0.64 -8.14 -11.46
N TRP A 142 0.19 -8.19 -10.20
CA TRP A 142 -0.13 -9.44 -9.49
C TRP A 142 -1.39 -9.28 -8.64
N THR A 143 -2.10 -10.37 -8.38
CA THR A 143 -3.29 -10.33 -7.52
C THR A 143 -3.26 -11.43 -6.47
N ILE A 144 -3.82 -11.13 -5.31
CA ILE A 144 -3.97 -12.06 -4.18
C ILE A 144 -5.39 -11.96 -3.66
N THR A 145 -6.03 -13.10 -3.40
CA THR A 145 -7.36 -13.08 -2.81
C THR A 145 -7.34 -12.61 -1.36
N GLY A 146 -8.09 -11.55 -1.09
CA GLY A 146 -8.32 -11.02 0.25
C GLY A 146 -9.29 -11.84 1.10
N THR A 147 -9.88 -12.90 0.53
CA THR A 147 -10.90 -13.75 1.17
C THR A 147 -10.45 -15.18 1.37
N GLY A 148 -9.28 -15.55 0.83
CA GLY A 148 -8.74 -16.90 0.96
C GLY A 148 -8.48 -17.28 2.41
N SER A 149 -8.46 -18.59 2.67
CA SER A 149 -7.89 -19.10 3.92
C SER A 149 -6.40 -18.75 4.01
N THR A 150 -5.82 -18.74 5.21
CA THR A 150 -4.38 -18.53 5.42
C THR A 150 -3.53 -19.47 4.56
N ARG A 151 -3.98 -20.72 4.37
CA ARG A 151 -3.31 -21.69 3.49
C ARG A 151 -3.30 -21.25 2.03
N LEU A 152 -4.44 -20.79 1.50
CA LEU A 152 -4.52 -20.31 0.11
C LEU A 152 -3.66 -19.06 -0.07
N GLN A 153 -3.80 -18.08 0.81
CA GLN A 153 -3.05 -16.82 0.76
C GLN A 153 -1.54 -17.07 0.88
N SER A 154 -1.12 -17.99 1.75
CA SER A 154 0.28 -18.41 1.85
C SER A 154 0.79 -19.04 0.55
N SER A 155 -0.04 -19.83 -0.12
CA SER A 155 0.29 -20.42 -1.43
C SER A 155 0.45 -19.34 -2.51
N GLU A 156 -0.43 -18.35 -2.55
CA GLU A 156 -0.33 -17.19 -3.46
C GLU A 156 0.95 -16.38 -3.18
N CYS A 157 1.27 -16.12 -1.91
CA CYS A 157 2.50 -15.45 -1.50
C CYS A 157 3.76 -16.23 -1.92
N ARG A 158 3.75 -17.56 -1.80
CA ARG A 158 4.84 -18.43 -2.29
C ARG A 158 4.94 -18.47 -3.82
N ALA A 159 3.82 -18.32 -4.53
CA ALA A 159 3.83 -18.19 -5.98
C ALA A 159 4.45 -16.85 -6.40
N LEU A 160 4.08 -15.75 -5.75
CA LEU A 160 4.72 -14.45 -5.94
C LEU A 160 6.23 -14.51 -5.71
N ALA A 161 6.68 -15.05 -4.57
CA ALA A 161 8.11 -15.14 -4.25
C ALA A 161 8.90 -15.95 -5.29
N ARG A 162 8.31 -17.01 -5.88
CA ARG A 162 8.91 -17.76 -6.98
C ARG A 162 9.00 -16.92 -8.27
N TYR A 163 7.93 -16.21 -8.62
CA TYR A 163 7.92 -15.31 -9.77
C TYR A 163 8.99 -14.21 -9.66
N LEU A 164 9.16 -13.62 -8.47
CA LEU A 164 10.18 -12.60 -8.26
C LEU A 164 11.60 -13.15 -8.44
N LYS A 165 11.86 -14.40 -8.03
CA LYS A 165 13.14 -15.06 -8.27
C LYS A 165 13.41 -15.27 -9.76
N THR A 166 12.39 -15.59 -10.55
CA THR A 166 12.55 -15.76 -12.01
C THR A 166 12.65 -14.44 -12.78
N ARG A 167 12.21 -13.32 -12.18
CA ARG A 167 12.30 -11.99 -12.79
C ARG A 167 13.66 -11.33 -12.54
N ALA A 168 14.38 -11.76 -11.52
CA ALA A 168 15.68 -11.21 -11.11
C ALA A 168 16.89 -11.91 -11.75
N GLY A 169 16.68 -13.04 -12.43
CA GLY A 169 17.70 -13.73 -13.23
C GLY A 169 17.45 -13.50 -14.71
#